data_AF-A0A7C5BZQ8-F1
#
_entry.id   AF-A0A7C5BZQ8-F1
#
_cell.length_a   1.000
_cell.length_b   1.000
_cell.length_c   1.000
_cell.angle_alpha   90.00
_cell.angle_beta   90.00
_cell.angle_gamma   90.00
#
_symmetry.space_group_name_H-M   'P 1'
#
loop_
_entity.id
_entity.type
_entity.pdbx_description
1 polymer ?
#
loop_
_entity_poly.entity_id
_entity_poly.type
_entity_poly.pdbx_seq_one_letter_code
_entity_poly.pdbx_strand_id
1 'polypeptide(L)'
;MTKTIIIFLFLLSFLVFFFQKTRAEQTLNCVFPPRCQENGCFLGLPDNTECVSRVSVNLFQIEKFLGYRTRLPVELNSLNQFCKQYTRDESAWALSINIYNYCDGHDQYCDQYLDYWTNSGWSKKQACDGTLSVREITCAKRCTPSFYVDLKANNSDGPIEILAKSNLLLSWEAKNVFFCEASGDWTGFKNLLGSETVFLDQAKQYLFSLKCKVSPSKKDPNKEIQDIVRVNVKAKEPVVVTKPVVNTY
;
A
#
# COMPACT_ATOMS: atom_id res chain seq x y z
N MET A 1 -30.89 -42.81 25.31
CA MET A 1 -30.49 -43.44 24.03
C MET A 1 -30.93 -42.47 22.94
N THR A 2 -30.10 -41.82 22.12
CA THR A 2 -28.75 -42.09 21.61
C THR A 2 -28.05 -40.76 21.29
N LYS A 3 -26.82 -40.58 21.78
CA LYS A 3 -25.81 -39.66 21.23
C LYS A 3 -25.38 -40.18 19.85
N THR A 4 -24.96 -39.31 18.92
CA THR A 4 -23.70 -39.40 18.10
C THR A 4 -23.69 -38.37 16.94
N ILE A 5 -22.84 -37.33 17.10
CA ILE A 5 -21.89 -36.71 16.14
C ILE A 5 -22.37 -36.30 14.72
N ILE A 6 -22.38 -34.97 14.44
CA ILE A 6 -21.65 -34.34 13.31
C ILE A 6 -21.06 -33.00 13.79
N ILE A 7 -19.73 -32.98 13.90
CA ILE A 7 -18.86 -31.80 13.98
C ILE A 7 -18.51 -31.39 12.54
N PHE A 8 -18.19 -30.11 12.32
CA PHE A 8 -17.73 -29.46 11.08
C PHE A 8 -18.81 -28.90 10.13
N LEU A 9 -19.12 -27.61 10.31
CA LEU A 9 -19.32 -26.64 9.23
C LEU A 9 -19.03 -25.22 9.76
N PHE A 10 -17.82 -25.04 10.30
CA PHE A 10 -17.21 -23.74 10.59
C PHE A 10 -16.36 -23.36 9.37
N LEU A 11 -16.99 -23.11 8.22
CA LEU A 11 -16.28 -22.74 6.97
C LEU A 11 -17.27 -22.24 5.92
N LEU A 12 -17.96 -21.12 6.18
CA LEU A 12 -18.54 -20.30 5.11
C LEU A 12 -18.88 -18.87 5.58
N SER A 13 -17.96 -18.19 6.27
CA SER A 13 -18.09 -16.73 6.52
C SER A 13 -16.94 -15.91 5.92
N PHE A 14 -16.25 -16.46 4.91
CA PHE A 14 -15.30 -15.72 4.10
C PHE A 14 -15.86 -15.60 2.69
N LEU A 15 -15.78 -14.38 2.15
CA LEU A 15 -16.13 -13.98 0.78
C LEU A 15 -17.60 -13.69 0.48
N VAL A 16 -18.20 -12.81 1.29
CA VAL A 16 -19.14 -11.84 0.72
C VAL A 16 -18.70 -10.43 1.13
N PHE A 17 -17.45 -10.06 0.80
CA PHE A 17 -17.26 -8.70 0.31
C PHE A 17 -17.89 -8.70 -1.07
N PHE A 18 -19.17 -8.34 -1.14
CA PHE A 18 -19.75 -7.90 -2.39
C PHE A 18 -18.80 -6.82 -2.94
N PHE A 19 -18.01 -7.16 -3.94
CA PHE A 19 -17.62 -6.20 -4.96
C PHE A 19 -18.95 -5.74 -5.55
N GLN A 20 -19.59 -4.75 -4.92
CA GLN A 20 -20.59 -3.96 -5.60
C GLN A 20 -19.86 -3.36 -6.79
N LYS A 21 -20.05 -3.98 -7.96
CA LYS A 21 -19.57 -3.46 -9.23
C LYS A 21 -20.30 -2.15 -9.44
N THR A 22 -19.69 -1.06 -8.97
CA THR A 22 -20.20 0.28 -9.17
C THR A 22 -20.24 0.52 -10.67
N ARG A 23 -21.42 0.86 -11.18
CA ARG A 23 -21.60 1.18 -12.60
C ARG A 23 -20.65 2.33 -12.94
N ALA A 24 -19.85 2.16 -13.98
CA ALA A 24 -18.94 3.19 -14.47
C ALA A 24 -19.76 4.22 -15.24
N GLU A 25 -19.68 5.47 -14.79
CA GLU A 25 -20.26 6.62 -15.47
C GLU A 25 -19.51 7.84 -14.94
N GLN A 26 -18.58 8.41 -15.73
CA GLN A 26 -17.76 9.57 -15.31
C GLN A 26 -18.46 10.90 -15.56
N THR A 27 -19.78 10.95 -15.40
CA THR A 27 -20.53 12.19 -15.53
C THR A 27 -20.72 12.83 -14.16
N LEU A 28 -20.44 14.11 -14.04
CA LEU A 28 -20.80 14.89 -12.86
C LEU A 28 -22.33 15.01 -12.79
N ASN A 29 -22.97 14.04 -12.13
CA ASN A 29 -24.41 14.05 -11.89
C ASN A 29 -24.67 14.54 -10.45
N CYS A 30 -24.76 15.86 -10.30
CA CYS A 30 -24.94 16.53 -9.02
C CYS A 30 -26.24 17.32 -8.97
N VAL A 31 -27.02 17.12 -7.91
CA VAL A 31 -28.13 18.00 -7.56
C VAL A 31 -27.59 19.07 -6.61
N PHE A 32 -27.43 20.28 -7.11
CA PHE A 32 -26.92 21.40 -6.31
C PHE A 32 -27.93 21.81 -5.23
N PRO A 33 -27.49 22.01 -3.98
CA PRO A 33 -28.38 22.37 -2.89
C PRO A 33 -28.96 23.78 -3.10
N PRO A 34 -30.27 23.97 -2.87
CA PRO A 34 -30.93 25.24 -3.15
C PRO A 34 -30.50 26.35 -2.19
N ARG A 35 -30.23 26.08 -0.90
CA ARG A 35 -29.63 27.01 0.10
C ARG A 35 -29.00 26.24 1.26
N CYS A 36 -27.76 26.57 1.66
CA CYS A 36 -27.05 26.11 2.87
C CYS A 36 -27.29 24.65 3.32
N GLN A 37 -27.31 23.70 2.38
CA GLN A 37 -27.55 22.29 2.67
C GLN A 37 -26.42 21.42 2.09
N GLU A 38 -26.10 20.35 2.81
CA GLU A 38 -25.16 19.33 2.35
C GLU A 38 -25.86 18.36 1.41
N ASN A 39 -25.37 18.26 0.18
CA ASN A 39 -25.83 17.27 -0.78
C ASN A 39 -24.67 16.36 -1.20
N GLY A 40 -24.90 15.05 -1.12
CA GLY A 40 -23.97 14.04 -1.63
C GLY A 40 -24.16 13.80 -3.12
N CYS A 41 -23.05 13.76 -3.87
CA CYS A 41 -23.02 13.31 -5.26
C CYS A 41 -22.18 12.06 -5.40
N PHE A 42 -22.70 11.08 -6.13
CA PHE A 42 -21.91 9.96 -6.61
C PHE A 42 -21.44 10.25 -8.04
N LEU A 43 -20.13 10.28 -8.24
CA LEU A 43 -19.49 10.66 -9.51
C LEU A 43 -19.12 9.46 -10.38
N GLY A 44 -19.17 8.25 -9.82
CA GLY A 44 -18.85 7.01 -10.53
C GLY A 44 -17.34 6.75 -10.68
N LEU A 45 -17.03 5.66 -11.39
CA LEU A 45 -15.66 5.24 -11.72
C LEU A 45 -15.41 5.37 -13.23
N PRO A 46 -14.14 5.46 -13.66
CA PRO A 46 -13.78 5.20 -15.06
C PRO A 46 -14.22 3.81 -15.51
N ASP A 47 -14.55 3.69 -16.79
CA ASP A 47 -14.84 2.40 -17.43
C ASP A 47 -13.69 1.40 -17.22
N ASN A 48 -14.06 0.13 -17.03
CA ASN A 48 -13.14 -0.99 -16.80
C ASN A 48 -12.31 -0.89 -15.50
N THR A 49 -12.82 -0.21 -14.47
CA THR A 49 -12.22 -0.27 -13.14
C THR A 49 -12.62 -1.54 -12.40
N GLU A 50 -11.66 -2.44 -12.16
CA GLU A 50 -11.90 -3.75 -11.51
C GLU A 50 -11.89 -3.67 -9.98
N CYS A 51 -11.11 -2.74 -9.40
CA CYS A 51 -11.06 -2.55 -7.96
C CYS A 51 -10.58 -1.13 -7.59
N VAL A 52 -10.97 -0.69 -6.39
CA VAL A 52 -10.59 0.62 -5.85
C VAL A 52 -10.22 0.56 -4.37
N SER A 53 -9.23 1.35 -3.98
CA SER A 53 -9.06 1.79 -2.59
C SER A 53 -9.70 3.17 -2.44
N ARG A 54 -10.21 3.49 -1.25
CA ARG A 54 -10.90 4.76 -0.97
C ARG A 54 -10.17 5.55 0.10
N VAL A 55 -10.09 6.86 -0.09
CA VAL A 55 -9.58 7.82 0.88
C VAL A 55 -10.60 8.95 0.99
N SER A 56 -11.24 9.05 2.14
CA SER A 56 -12.12 10.18 2.46
C SER A 56 -11.30 11.35 2.97
N VAL A 57 -11.55 12.53 2.40
CA VAL A 57 -10.86 13.78 2.74
C VAL A 57 -11.93 14.80 3.13
N ASN A 58 -11.93 15.21 4.39
CA ASN A 58 -12.86 16.21 4.91
C ASN A 58 -12.35 17.65 4.70
N LEU A 59 -13.23 18.63 4.95
CA LEU A 59 -12.95 20.04 4.70
C LEU A 59 -11.66 20.52 5.38
N PHE A 60 -11.47 20.18 6.66
CA PHE A 60 -10.27 20.57 7.40
C PHE A 60 -8.98 20.01 6.75
N GLN A 61 -9.03 18.76 6.26
CA GLN A 61 -7.90 18.16 5.56
C GLN A 61 -7.66 18.78 4.19
N ILE A 62 -8.72 19.19 3.48
CA ILE A 62 -8.63 19.95 2.22
C ILE A 62 -7.95 21.29 2.49
N GLU A 63 -8.46 22.06 3.45
CA GLU A 63 -7.90 23.38 3.82
C GLU A 63 -6.45 23.27 4.29
N LYS A 64 -6.12 22.24 5.08
CA LYS A 64 -4.74 21.99 5.53
C LYS A 64 -3.82 21.62 4.36
N PHE A 65 -4.30 20.84 3.39
CA PHE A 65 -3.52 20.44 2.22
C PHE A 65 -3.24 21.64 1.31
N LEU A 66 -4.23 22.50 1.11
CA LEU A 66 -4.08 23.73 0.33
C LEU A 66 -3.30 24.81 1.10
N GLY A 67 -3.36 24.77 2.44
CA GLY A 67 -2.63 25.67 3.35
C GLY A 67 -3.42 26.91 3.76
N TYR A 68 -4.70 27.01 3.39
CA TYR A 68 -5.56 28.16 3.68
C TYR A 68 -7.05 27.76 3.53
N ARG A 69 -7.97 28.61 4.03
CA ARG A 69 -9.42 28.36 3.92
C ARG A 69 -9.89 28.61 2.49
N THR A 70 -10.11 27.54 1.74
CA THR A 70 -10.59 27.61 0.36
C THR A 70 -11.44 26.44 -0.04
N ARG A 71 -12.11 26.65 -1.17
CA ARG A 71 -13.08 25.73 -1.74
C ARG A 71 -12.56 25.19 -3.06
N LEU A 72 -12.70 23.89 -3.24
CA LEU A 72 -12.39 23.20 -4.50
C LEU A 72 -13.60 23.28 -5.45
N PRO A 73 -13.44 23.64 -6.74
CA PRO A 73 -14.53 23.65 -7.70
C PRO A 73 -15.19 22.30 -7.84
N VAL A 74 -16.50 22.33 -8.01
CA VAL A 74 -17.32 21.17 -8.37
C VAL A 74 -17.23 20.92 -9.88
N GLU A 75 -16.02 20.77 -10.39
CA GLU A 75 -15.76 20.39 -11.78
C GLU A 75 -14.95 19.10 -11.77
N LEU A 76 -15.38 18.09 -12.53
CA LEU A 76 -14.79 16.75 -12.48
C LEU A 76 -13.27 16.74 -12.74
N ASN A 77 -12.77 17.57 -13.66
CA ASN A 77 -11.33 17.68 -13.89
C ASN A 77 -10.60 18.18 -12.64
N SER A 78 -11.07 19.26 -12.02
CA SER A 78 -10.49 19.80 -10.78
C SER A 78 -10.55 18.78 -9.63
N LEU A 79 -11.67 18.06 -9.49
CA LEU A 79 -11.83 17.03 -8.46
C LEU A 79 -10.87 15.85 -8.66
N ASN A 80 -10.71 15.39 -9.90
CA ASN A 80 -9.77 14.32 -10.23
C ASN A 80 -8.33 14.75 -9.97
N GLN A 81 -7.97 15.97 -10.37
CA GLN A 81 -6.62 16.52 -10.17
C GLN A 81 -6.30 16.69 -8.69
N PHE A 82 -7.26 17.18 -7.88
CA PHE A 82 -7.15 17.19 -6.43
C PHE A 82 -6.85 15.79 -5.89
N CYS A 83 -7.64 14.79 -6.29
CA CYS A 83 -7.44 13.41 -5.82
C CYS A 83 -6.06 12.88 -6.18
N LYS A 84 -5.57 13.11 -7.41
CA LYS A 84 -4.21 12.70 -7.82
C LYS A 84 -3.13 13.29 -6.95
N GLN A 85 -3.23 14.59 -6.63
CA GLN A 85 -2.20 15.29 -5.87
C GLN A 85 -2.23 14.96 -4.40
N TYR A 86 -3.43 14.99 -3.78
CA TYR A 86 -3.62 14.65 -2.38
C TYR A 86 -3.11 13.24 -2.09
N THR A 87 -3.42 12.32 -3.00
CA THR A 87 -3.06 10.92 -2.86
C THR A 87 -1.67 10.56 -3.38
N ARG A 88 -1.02 11.48 -4.10
CA ARG A 88 0.22 11.29 -4.88
C ARG A 88 0.15 10.09 -5.82
N ASP A 89 -0.99 9.90 -6.48
CA ASP A 89 -1.27 8.77 -7.35
C ASP A 89 -1.98 9.22 -8.63
N GLU A 90 -1.31 9.07 -9.78
CA GLU A 90 -1.87 9.43 -11.09
C GLU A 90 -3.09 8.62 -11.50
N SER A 91 -3.32 7.48 -10.86
CA SER A 91 -4.50 6.65 -11.06
C SER A 91 -5.68 7.06 -10.19
N ALA A 92 -5.57 8.13 -9.39
CA ALA A 92 -6.67 8.57 -8.53
C ALA A 92 -7.71 9.41 -9.28
N TRP A 93 -8.95 9.33 -8.80
CA TRP A 93 -10.10 10.13 -9.26
C TRP A 93 -11.07 10.38 -8.11
N ALA A 94 -11.98 11.34 -8.31
CA ALA A 94 -13.06 11.60 -7.37
C ALA A 94 -14.17 10.57 -7.54
N LEU A 95 -14.54 9.89 -6.46
CA LEU A 95 -15.61 8.88 -6.44
C LEU A 95 -16.95 9.49 -6.03
N SER A 96 -16.93 10.30 -4.98
CA SER A 96 -18.10 10.99 -4.44
C SER A 96 -17.67 12.24 -3.71
N ILE A 97 -18.59 13.19 -3.62
CA ILE A 97 -18.38 14.46 -2.92
C ILE A 97 -19.61 14.81 -2.09
N ASN A 98 -19.40 15.50 -0.98
CA ASN A 98 -20.44 16.24 -0.29
C ASN A 98 -20.21 17.73 -0.57
N ILE A 99 -21.24 18.40 -1.07
CA ILE A 99 -21.19 19.82 -1.43
C ILE A 99 -21.98 20.60 -0.40
N TYR A 100 -21.47 21.77 -0.01
CA TYR A 100 -22.16 22.74 0.85
C TYR A 100 -22.20 24.11 0.17
N ASN A 101 -23.37 24.75 0.15
CA ASN A 101 -23.51 26.13 -0.31
C ASN A 101 -23.30 27.08 0.87
N TYR A 102 -22.25 27.88 0.87
CA TYR A 102 -22.07 28.92 1.88
C TYR A 102 -22.80 30.18 1.43
N CYS A 103 -24.00 30.41 1.97
CA CYS A 103 -24.71 31.68 1.86
C CYS A 103 -24.59 32.41 3.20
N ASP A 104 -23.79 33.47 3.27
CA ASP A 104 -23.92 34.46 4.34
C ASP A 104 -24.78 35.58 3.76
N GLY A 105 -26.08 35.59 4.08
CA GLY A 105 -27.04 36.60 3.60
C GLY A 105 -26.80 38.02 4.14
N HIS A 106 -25.55 38.36 4.48
CA HIS A 106 -25.09 39.62 5.03
C HIS A 106 -23.68 39.92 4.49
N ASP A 107 -23.62 40.35 3.23
CA ASP A 107 -22.38 40.83 2.62
C ASP A 107 -21.86 42.07 3.34
N GLN A 108 -20.68 41.93 3.98
CA GLN A 108 -19.73 43.05 4.02
C GLN A 108 -18.25 42.64 4.09
N TYR A 109 -17.92 41.36 4.27
CA TYR A 109 -16.53 40.87 4.27
C TYR A 109 -16.39 39.57 3.45
N CYS A 110 -16.12 39.68 2.15
CA CYS A 110 -15.87 38.52 1.28
C CYS A 110 -14.43 37.98 1.44
N ASP A 111 -14.16 37.27 2.53
CA ASP A 111 -12.86 36.59 2.72
C ASP A 111 -12.84 35.17 2.11
N GLN A 112 -13.74 34.90 1.16
CA GLN A 112 -13.90 33.58 0.55
C GLN A 112 -13.17 33.51 -0.80
N TYR A 113 -12.38 32.45 -0.96
CA TYR A 113 -11.63 32.19 -2.18
C TYR A 113 -11.84 30.75 -2.65
N LEU A 114 -11.87 30.57 -3.97
CA LEU A 114 -11.93 29.29 -4.66
C LEU A 114 -10.54 28.97 -5.21
N ASP A 115 -10.01 27.79 -4.88
CA ASP A 115 -8.78 27.30 -5.50
C ASP A 115 -9.07 26.19 -6.49
N TYR A 116 -8.51 26.30 -7.67
CA TYR A 116 -8.74 25.37 -8.76
C TYR A 116 -7.44 24.99 -9.44
N TRP A 117 -7.40 23.78 -9.98
CA TRP A 117 -6.23 23.29 -10.70
C TRP A 117 -6.29 23.74 -12.16
N THR A 118 -5.30 24.49 -12.63
CA THR A 118 -5.22 24.98 -14.01
C THR A 118 -4.48 24.04 -14.96
N ASN A 119 -4.38 22.74 -14.62
CA ASN A 119 -3.48 21.78 -15.25
C ASN A 119 -1.97 22.07 -15.10
N SER A 120 -1.61 23.26 -14.62
CA SER A 120 -0.25 23.75 -14.42
C SER A 120 0.09 24.11 -12.96
N GLY A 121 -0.92 24.21 -12.09
CA GLY A 121 -0.77 24.64 -10.71
C GLY A 121 -2.12 24.94 -10.04
N TRP A 122 -2.08 25.21 -8.74
CA TRP A 122 -3.23 25.74 -8.00
C TRP A 122 -3.35 27.24 -8.26
N SER A 123 -4.52 27.66 -8.71
CA SER A 123 -4.89 29.06 -8.91
C SER A 123 -6.01 29.45 -7.97
N LYS A 124 -6.06 30.73 -7.58
CA LYS A 124 -6.98 31.26 -6.57
C LYS A 124 -7.85 32.37 -7.14
N LYS A 125 -9.14 32.37 -6.82
CA LYS A 125 -10.10 33.42 -7.22
C LYS A 125 -10.98 33.82 -6.04
N GLN A 126 -11.13 35.13 -5.78
CA GLN A 126 -12.08 35.63 -4.78
C GLN A 126 -13.52 35.40 -5.25
N ALA A 127 -14.39 34.94 -4.36
CA ALA A 127 -15.79 34.67 -4.66
C ALA A 127 -16.70 35.34 -3.61
N CYS A 128 -17.77 36.00 -4.06
CA CYS A 128 -18.83 36.60 -3.23
C CYS A 128 -20.20 36.06 -3.66
N ASP A 129 -21.09 35.97 -2.69
CA ASP A 129 -22.45 35.39 -2.65
C ASP A 129 -22.65 33.98 -3.30
N GLY A 130 -23.17 33.04 -2.51
CA GLY A 130 -23.66 31.74 -2.96
C GLY A 130 -22.64 30.77 -3.59
N THR A 131 -21.46 30.60 -3.00
CA THR A 131 -20.42 29.68 -3.54
C THR A 131 -20.59 28.25 -3.02
N LEU A 132 -20.63 27.29 -3.94
CA LEU A 132 -20.58 25.86 -3.65
C LEU A 132 -19.17 25.42 -3.27
N SER A 133 -19.03 24.71 -2.15
CA SER A 133 -17.80 24.08 -1.70
C SER A 133 -17.93 22.57 -1.67
N VAL A 134 -16.88 21.88 -2.12
CA VAL A 134 -16.65 20.50 -1.67
C VAL A 134 -16.30 20.54 -0.18
N ARG A 135 -17.12 19.91 0.65
CA ARG A 135 -16.90 19.75 2.10
C ARG A 135 -16.21 18.43 2.41
N GLU A 136 -16.50 17.42 1.61
CA GLU A 136 -15.85 16.13 1.70
C GLU A 136 -15.70 15.58 0.29
N ILE A 137 -14.58 14.93 0.04
CA ILE A 137 -14.34 14.19 -1.19
C ILE A 137 -13.83 12.81 -0.84
N THR A 138 -14.44 11.79 -1.41
CA THR A 138 -13.89 10.45 -1.42
C THR A 138 -13.10 10.28 -2.71
N CYS A 139 -11.78 10.20 -2.57
CA CYS A 139 -10.90 9.84 -3.67
C CYS A 139 -10.82 8.32 -3.77
N ALA A 140 -10.95 7.80 -4.98
CA ALA A 140 -10.66 6.41 -5.28
C ALA A 140 -9.36 6.32 -6.08
N LYS A 141 -8.54 5.30 -5.79
CA LYS A 141 -7.36 4.95 -6.59
C LYS A 141 -7.53 3.54 -7.11
N ARG A 142 -6.99 3.24 -8.29
CA ARG A 142 -6.85 1.84 -8.73
C ARG A 142 -6.06 1.09 -7.67
N CYS A 143 -6.48 -0.13 -7.31
CA CYS A 143 -5.59 -0.95 -6.51
C CYS A 143 -4.36 -1.22 -7.37
N THR A 144 -3.20 -0.77 -6.91
CA THR A 144 -1.95 -1.30 -7.41
C THR A 144 -1.70 -2.59 -6.65
N PRO A 145 -1.41 -3.72 -7.32
CA PRO A 145 -1.02 -4.92 -6.61
C PRO A 145 0.25 -4.58 -5.80
N SER A 146 0.21 -4.79 -4.49
CA SER A 146 1.41 -4.66 -3.66
C SER A 146 2.26 -5.90 -3.89
N PHE A 147 3.40 -5.73 -4.54
CA PHE A 147 4.38 -6.78 -4.74
C PHE A 147 5.29 -6.83 -3.53
N TYR A 148 5.52 -8.00 -2.96
CA TYR A 148 6.54 -8.16 -1.92
C TYR A 148 7.25 -9.50 -2.03
N VAL A 149 8.47 -9.51 -1.49
CA VAL A 149 9.31 -10.66 -1.23
C VAL A 149 10.00 -10.41 0.12
N ASP A 150 10.04 -11.43 0.96
CA ASP A 150 10.68 -11.42 2.28
C ASP A 150 11.47 -12.72 2.42
N LEU A 151 12.78 -12.63 2.66
CA LEU A 151 13.72 -13.73 2.85
C LEU A 151 14.41 -13.57 4.20
N LYS A 152 14.22 -14.56 5.06
CA LYS A 152 14.82 -14.58 6.40
C LYS A 152 15.79 -15.72 6.56
N ALA A 153 16.81 -15.48 7.37
CA ALA A 153 17.73 -16.49 7.89
C ALA A 153 17.47 -16.65 9.40
N ASN A 154 17.08 -17.85 9.85
CA ASN A 154 16.66 -18.13 11.22
C ASN A 154 15.67 -17.07 11.76
N ASN A 155 14.64 -16.74 10.97
CA ASN A 155 13.63 -15.70 11.26
C ASN A 155 14.15 -14.25 11.39
N SER A 156 15.35 -13.95 10.89
CA SER A 156 15.93 -12.61 10.87
C SER A 156 16.20 -12.11 9.44
N ASP A 157 16.01 -10.82 9.22
CA ASP A 157 16.39 -10.11 7.97
C ASP A 157 17.91 -9.90 7.85
N GLY A 158 18.64 -10.25 8.91
CA GLY A 158 20.08 -10.16 8.99
C GLY A 158 20.63 -8.73 9.12
N PRO A 159 21.97 -8.59 9.13
CA PRO A 159 22.93 -9.68 9.17
C PRO A 159 22.83 -10.50 10.47
N ILE A 160 23.07 -11.81 10.40
CA ILE A 160 23.16 -12.67 11.59
C ILE A 160 24.54 -13.30 11.71
N GLU A 161 24.93 -13.65 12.93
CA GLU A 161 26.16 -14.39 13.19
C GLU A 161 25.87 -15.82 13.66
N ILE A 162 26.55 -16.79 13.07
CA ILE A 162 26.41 -18.22 13.40
C ILE A 162 27.81 -18.87 13.42
N LEU A 163 27.98 -19.95 14.17
CA LEU A 163 29.22 -20.75 14.13
C LEU A 163 29.27 -21.67 12.90
N ALA A 164 30.47 -21.92 12.38
CA ALA A 164 30.69 -22.90 11.32
C ALA A 164 30.26 -24.31 11.74
N LYS A 165 29.96 -25.15 10.74
CA LYS A 165 29.41 -26.51 10.88
C LYS A 165 28.04 -26.53 11.54
N SER A 166 27.18 -25.58 11.18
CA SER A 166 25.81 -25.46 11.67
C SER A 166 24.80 -25.42 10.52
N ASN A 167 23.54 -25.69 10.86
CA ASN A 167 22.43 -25.55 9.93
C ASN A 167 21.85 -24.14 10.01
N LEU A 168 21.52 -23.59 8.84
CA LEU A 168 20.79 -22.34 8.68
C LEU A 168 19.42 -22.63 8.07
N LEU A 169 18.36 -22.16 8.71
CA LEU A 169 17.02 -22.19 8.14
C LEU A 169 16.79 -20.91 7.34
N LEU A 170 16.68 -21.01 6.02
CA LEU A 170 16.15 -19.97 5.16
C LEU A 170 14.63 -20.14 5.05
N SER A 171 13.88 -19.05 5.18
CA SER A 171 12.43 -19.04 4.99
C SER A 171 12.04 -17.82 4.18
N TRP A 172 11.09 -17.97 3.27
CA TRP A 172 10.66 -16.86 2.42
C TRP A 172 9.17 -16.88 2.10
N GLU A 173 8.64 -15.70 1.83
CA GLU A 173 7.29 -15.49 1.32
C GLU A 173 7.30 -14.36 0.29
N ALA A 174 6.54 -14.53 -0.80
CA ALA A 174 6.35 -13.53 -1.83
C ALA A 174 4.89 -13.51 -2.32
N LYS A 175 4.36 -12.32 -2.63
CA LYS A 175 2.99 -12.16 -3.17
C LYS A 175 2.97 -11.28 -4.41
N ASN A 176 1.97 -11.55 -5.26
CA ASN A 176 1.73 -10.85 -6.53
C ASN A 176 2.92 -10.93 -7.52
N VAL A 177 3.76 -11.96 -7.40
CA VAL A 177 4.91 -12.27 -8.26
C VAL A 177 4.67 -13.56 -9.04
N PHE A 178 5.35 -13.72 -10.18
CA PHE A 178 5.17 -14.85 -11.09
C PHE A 178 6.13 -16.02 -10.77
N PHE A 179 7.41 -15.73 -10.55
CA PHE A 179 8.41 -16.70 -10.07
C PHE A 179 9.52 -15.99 -9.30
N CYS A 180 10.24 -16.75 -8.47
CA CYS A 180 11.42 -16.29 -7.77
C CYS A 180 12.62 -17.21 -8.03
N GLU A 181 13.80 -16.62 -8.13
CA GLU A 181 15.07 -17.31 -8.35
C GLU A 181 16.07 -16.91 -7.27
N ALA A 182 16.70 -17.91 -6.67
CA ALA A 182 17.74 -17.76 -5.68
C ALA A 182 19.11 -17.55 -6.34
N SER A 183 19.93 -16.70 -5.74
CA SER A 183 21.32 -16.45 -6.14
C SER A 183 22.22 -16.13 -4.94
N GLY A 184 23.54 -16.27 -5.12
CA GLY A 184 24.54 -16.13 -4.06
C GLY A 184 25.03 -17.50 -3.58
N ASP A 185 25.08 -17.72 -2.27
CA ASP A 185 25.45 -19.01 -1.65
C ASP A 185 24.31 -20.05 -1.63
N TRP A 186 23.28 -19.82 -2.44
CA TRP A 186 22.18 -20.72 -2.75
C TRP A 186 21.69 -20.43 -4.18
N THR A 187 21.03 -21.40 -4.81
CA THR A 187 20.63 -21.28 -6.22
C THR A 187 19.28 -21.94 -6.52
N GLY A 188 18.78 -21.66 -7.72
CA GLY A 188 17.63 -22.33 -8.33
C GLY A 188 16.30 -21.63 -8.08
N PHE A 189 15.27 -22.14 -8.75
CA PHE A 189 13.90 -21.65 -8.61
C PHE A 189 13.34 -21.93 -7.21
N LYS A 190 12.63 -20.95 -6.65
CA LYS A 190 11.94 -21.07 -5.36
C LYS A 190 10.45 -20.82 -5.56
N ASN A 191 9.64 -21.62 -4.87
CA ASN A 191 8.19 -21.38 -4.77
C ASN A 191 7.92 -20.06 -4.06
N LEU A 192 6.71 -19.51 -4.20
CA LEU A 192 6.37 -18.21 -3.60
C LEU A 192 6.27 -18.22 -2.07
N LEU A 193 6.17 -19.41 -1.46
CA LEU A 193 6.24 -19.61 -0.02
C LEU A 193 7.04 -20.88 0.22
N GLY A 194 8.00 -20.84 1.13
CA GLY A 194 8.81 -22.01 1.43
C GLY A 194 9.90 -21.78 2.46
N SER A 195 10.62 -22.85 2.72
CA SER A 195 11.80 -22.86 3.58
C SER A 195 12.80 -23.90 3.11
N GLU A 196 14.08 -23.65 3.35
CA GLU A 196 15.18 -24.54 3.01
C GLU A 196 16.25 -24.50 4.09
N THR A 197 16.80 -25.66 4.44
CA THR A 197 17.92 -25.74 5.38
C THR A 197 19.23 -25.86 4.61
N VAL A 198 20.17 -24.96 4.88
CA VAL A 198 21.50 -24.95 4.27
C VAL A 198 22.54 -25.26 5.34
N PHE A 199 23.51 -26.11 5.02
CA PHE A 199 24.64 -26.40 5.92
C PHE A 199 25.79 -25.44 5.66
N LEU A 200 26.25 -24.73 6.70
CA LEU A 200 27.33 -23.75 6.61
C LEU A 200 28.65 -24.37 7.08
N ASP A 201 29.46 -24.84 6.14
CA ASP A 201 30.68 -25.62 6.39
C ASP A 201 31.90 -24.76 6.76
N GLN A 202 31.98 -23.53 6.25
CA GLN A 202 33.15 -22.66 6.33
C GLN A 202 32.87 -21.39 7.14
N ALA A 203 33.91 -20.89 7.82
CA ALA A 203 33.88 -19.57 8.44
C ALA A 203 34.09 -18.50 7.36
N LYS A 204 32.99 -17.96 6.83
CA LYS A 204 32.98 -16.88 5.85
C LYS A 204 31.67 -16.10 5.93
N GLN A 205 31.56 -15.02 5.17
CA GLN A 205 30.28 -14.38 4.93
C GLN A 205 29.54 -15.12 3.80
N TYR A 206 28.32 -15.55 4.08
CA TYR A 206 27.38 -16.09 3.11
C TYR A 206 26.34 -15.02 2.75
N LEU A 207 25.98 -14.97 1.46
CA LEU A 207 25.01 -14.05 0.90
C LEU A 207 23.89 -14.85 0.23
N PHE A 208 22.66 -14.67 0.70
CA PHE A 208 21.49 -15.32 0.11
C PHE A 208 20.58 -14.23 -0.46
N SER A 209 20.40 -14.22 -1.78
CA SER A 209 19.46 -13.32 -2.44
C SER A 209 18.31 -14.07 -3.10
N LEU A 210 17.08 -13.59 -2.91
CA LEU A 210 15.88 -14.04 -3.61
C LEU A 210 15.37 -12.92 -4.51
N LYS A 211 15.39 -13.13 -5.82
CA LYS A 211 14.87 -12.17 -6.80
C LYS A 211 13.60 -12.72 -7.43
N CYS A 212 12.53 -11.93 -7.43
CA CYS A 212 11.23 -12.32 -7.96
C CYS A 212 10.83 -11.46 -9.15
N LYS A 213 10.36 -12.11 -10.21
CA LYS A 213 9.76 -11.43 -11.36
C LYS A 213 8.30 -11.14 -11.05
N VAL A 214 7.92 -9.87 -11.17
CA VAL A 214 6.54 -9.44 -10.96
C VAL A 214 5.67 -9.90 -12.13
N SER A 215 4.43 -10.29 -11.87
CA SER A 215 3.48 -10.62 -12.95
C SER A 215 3.41 -9.45 -13.94
N PRO A 216 3.46 -9.71 -15.26
CA PRO A 216 3.63 -8.67 -16.27
C PRO A 216 2.56 -7.59 -16.13
N SER A 217 2.98 -6.41 -15.70
CA SER A 217 2.12 -5.23 -15.68
C SER A 217 2.28 -4.48 -17.00
N LYS A 218 1.20 -3.89 -17.53
CA LYS A 218 1.27 -3.05 -18.74
C LYS A 218 2.23 -1.86 -18.60
N LYS A 219 2.53 -1.45 -17.37
CA LYS A 219 3.36 -0.28 -17.04
C LYS A 219 4.85 -0.62 -16.95
N ASP A 220 5.18 -1.81 -16.47
CA ASP A 220 6.55 -2.30 -16.32
C ASP A 220 6.56 -3.82 -16.51
N PRO A 221 6.82 -4.30 -17.75
CA PRO A 221 6.79 -5.72 -18.08
C PRO A 221 8.00 -6.49 -17.53
N ASN A 222 9.06 -5.79 -17.11
CA ASN A 222 10.30 -6.36 -16.61
C ASN A 222 10.55 -6.03 -15.13
N LYS A 223 9.51 -5.64 -14.40
CA LYS A 223 9.64 -5.31 -12.98
C LYS A 223 10.13 -6.52 -12.18
N GLU A 224 11.19 -6.30 -11.43
CA GLU A 224 11.74 -7.27 -10.47
C GLU A 224 11.73 -6.67 -9.07
N ILE A 225 11.54 -7.53 -8.07
CA ILE A 225 11.74 -7.22 -6.66
C ILE A 225 12.74 -8.20 -6.09
N GLN A 226 13.47 -7.82 -5.05
CA GLN A 226 14.54 -8.64 -4.50
C GLN A 226 14.62 -8.46 -3.00
N ASP A 227 14.97 -9.55 -2.30
CA ASP A 227 15.41 -9.52 -0.92
C ASP A 227 16.76 -10.23 -0.75
N ILE A 228 17.51 -9.83 0.27
CA ILE A 228 18.89 -10.27 0.52
C ILE A 228 19.13 -10.38 2.02
N VAL A 229 19.54 -11.57 2.47
CA VAL A 229 20.03 -11.79 3.83
C VAL A 229 21.53 -12.10 3.83
N ARG A 230 22.23 -11.55 4.83
CA ARG A 230 23.68 -11.76 5.05
C ARG A 230 23.92 -12.59 6.30
N VAL A 231 24.78 -13.60 6.21
CA VAL A 231 25.11 -14.48 7.32
C VAL A 231 26.62 -14.51 7.52
N ASN A 232 27.09 -14.02 8.66
CA ASN A 232 28.50 -14.01 9.01
C ASN A 232 28.83 -15.26 9.83
N VAL A 233 29.53 -16.22 9.23
CA VAL A 233 29.88 -17.47 9.89
C VAL A 233 31.25 -17.37 10.54
N LYS A 234 31.31 -17.55 11.87
CA LYS A 234 32.55 -17.53 12.65
C LYS A 234 33.12 -18.94 12.81
N ALA A 235 34.44 -19.04 12.90
CA ALA A 235 35.09 -20.30 13.24
C ALA A 235 34.72 -20.71 14.66
N LYS A 236 34.54 -22.02 14.88
CA LYS A 236 34.42 -22.56 16.24
C LYS A 236 35.81 -22.58 16.86
N GLU A 237 35.98 -21.90 18.00
CA GLU A 237 37.24 -21.90 18.73
C GLU A 237 37.64 -23.34 19.12
N PRO A 238 38.92 -23.73 18.95
CA PRO A 238 39.39 -25.04 19.38
C PRO A 238 39.40 -25.10 20.91
N VAL A 239 38.97 -26.23 21.47
CA VAL A 239 39.09 -26.49 22.90
C VAL A 239 40.55 -26.80 23.22
N VAL A 240 41.24 -25.89 23.90
CA VAL A 240 42.61 -26.10 24.36
C VAL A 240 42.57 -26.90 25.67
N VAL A 241 43.01 -28.16 25.64
CA VAL A 241 43.18 -28.99 26.84
C VAL A 241 44.65 -28.89 27.27
N THR A 242 44.92 -28.13 28.33
CA THR A 242 46.24 -28.11 28.96
C THR A 242 46.38 -29.34 29.87
N LYS A 243 47.49 -30.07 29.72
CA LYS A 243 47.83 -31.12 30.67
C LYS A 243 48.34 -30.48 31.97
N PRO A 244 48.02 -31.03 33.15
CA PRO A 244 48.60 -30.57 34.40
C PRO A 244 50.13 -30.74 34.36
N VAL A 245 50.83 -29.79 34.95
CA VAL A 245 52.28 -29.88 35.14
C VAL A 245 52.56 -31.06 36.07
N VAL A 246 53.36 -32.02 35.61
CA VAL A 246 53.84 -33.13 36.43
C VAL A 246 55.16 -32.72 37.05
N ASN A 247 55.16 -32.41 38.35
CA ASN A 247 56.40 -32.20 39.09
C ASN A 247 56.97 -33.56 39.50
N THR A 248 58.13 -33.93 38.96
CA THR A 248 58.95 -35.02 39.49
C THR A 248 59.92 -34.43 40.52
N TYR A 249 59.71 -34.76 41.80
CA TYR A 249 60.63 -34.45 42.89
C TYR A 249 61.78 -35.45 42.95
#